data_AF-A0ABD2GTN4-F1
#
_entry.id   AF-A0ABD2GTN4-F1
#
_cell.length_a   1.000
_cell.length_b   1.000
_cell.length_c   1.000
_cell.angle_alpha   90.00
_cell.angle_beta   90.00
_cell.angle_gamma   90.00
#
_symmetry.space_group_name_H-M   'P 1'
#
loop_
_entity.id
_entity.type
_entity.pdbx_description
1 polymer ?
#
loop_
_entity_poly.entity_id
_entity_poly.type
_entity_poly.pdbx_seq_one_letter_code
_entity_poly.pdbx_strand_id
1 'polypeptide(L)'
;MDIFTNGDLGVDGNTSHETGQERLEGTKSQGYNHSDPLDMFIGIELLLRFKPLFLPLYSLVVVVAGVGNSFLLACILFDKKLHNATNFFISNLAAGDLLMCLTCVPLTVSYAFDSRGWAFGRVLCHLVPLLQCATVFVSVLSLTAIAVDRYVVVAHPVRRRISVWSCGAVSLGVWLLSLALAAPQSLYTRYMDLRPNGINLVVCEEFWPHTGNLRLLYSCFTLIASYMIPLLSVSISYCAITVSLKRYSVPGEPSNSQQRWSQRRRKTFSLLVASVLAFALCWLPLQVLTLMLDLDPDFHIIGKRYINVLQVCCHLVAMSSACYNPFIYASLHSKVRMHLKGYLCPCRHRQREMVERVSSRS
;
A
#
# COMPACT_ATOMS: atom_id res chain seq x y z
N MET A 1 3.12 22.23 10.22
CA MET A 1 2.16 22.86 11.16
C MET A 1 3.03 23.65 12.12
N ASP A 2 3.42 24.84 11.68
CA ASP A 2 4.49 25.63 12.29
C ASP A 2 3.88 26.83 12.99
N ILE A 3 3.42 26.61 14.23
CA ILE A 3 3.04 27.69 15.14
C ILE A 3 3.46 27.30 16.57
N PHE A 4 4.72 26.91 16.79
CA PHE A 4 5.30 26.85 18.16
C PHE A 4 6.83 26.97 18.11
N THR A 5 7.35 27.99 17.43
CA THR A 5 8.73 28.47 17.64
C THR A 5 8.75 29.98 17.49
N ASN A 6 8.34 30.69 18.54
CA ASN A 6 8.83 32.03 18.84
C ASN A 6 8.79 32.17 20.35
N GLY A 7 9.95 31.97 20.97
CA GLY A 7 10.18 32.22 22.38
C GLY A 7 11.47 33.00 22.49
N ASP A 8 11.42 34.29 22.20
CA ASP A 8 12.40 35.26 22.67
C ASP A 8 11.68 36.23 23.61
N LEU A 9 11.91 36.00 24.90
CA LEU A 9 11.61 36.91 26.00
C LEU A 9 12.66 38.02 25.97
N GLY A 10 12.31 39.16 25.38
CA GLY A 10 13.03 40.42 25.53
C GLY A 10 12.25 41.36 26.45
N VAL A 11 12.71 41.48 27.69
CA VAL A 11 12.33 42.53 28.65
C VAL A 11 12.99 43.83 28.20
N ASP A 12 12.24 44.93 28.05
CA ASP A 12 12.70 46.29 28.39
C ASP A 12 11.57 47.34 28.39
N GLY A 13 11.40 47.97 29.57
CA GLY A 13 11.32 49.43 29.82
C GLY A 13 10.44 50.39 29.00
N ASN A 14 9.39 50.86 29.68
CA ASN A 14 9.11 52.27 30.04
C ASN A 14 8.22 53.23 29.17
N THR A 15 7.27 53.84 29.90
CA THR A 15 6.71 55.23 29.83
C THR A 15 5.64 55.69 28.80
N SER A 16 4.38 55.79 29.30
CA SER A 16 3.41 56.94 29.32
C SER A 16 3.16 57.87 28.11
N HIS A 17 1.89 57.97 27.63
CA HIS A 17 1.03 59.19 27.68
C HIS A 17 -0.39 59.00 27.04
N GLU A 18 -1.40 59.46 27.80
CA GLU A 18 -2.75 60.04 27.56
C GLU A 18 -3.57 59.96 26.24
N THR A 19 -4.84 59.55 26.45
CA THR A 19 -6.18 59.95 25.91
C THR A 19 -6.37 60.71 24.57
N GLY A 20 -7.36 60.25 23.78
CA GLY A 20 -8.08 61.08 22.80
C GLY A 20 -8.94 60.26 21.81
N GLN A 21 -10.25 60.44 21.86
CA GLN A 21 -11.27 59.74 21.07
C GLN A 21 -11.63 60.55 19.82
N GLU A 22 -11.61 59.95 18.62
CA GLU A 22 -12.38 60.43 17.47
C GLU A 22 -12.76 59.29 16.51
N ARG A 23 -14.01 59.33 16.06
CA ARG A 23 -14.71 58.37 15.20
C ARG A 23 -14.64 58.89 13.76
N LEU A 24 -14.16 58.06 12.81
CA LEU A 24 -14.49 58.23 11.39
C LEU A 24 -14.67 56.87 10.72
N GLU A 25 -15.83 56.70 10.09
CA GLU A 25 -16.21 55.55 9.27
C GLU A 25 -15.29 55.39 8.05
N GLY A 26 -15.00 54.16 7.64
CA GLY A 26 -14.43 53.91 6.32
C GLY A 26 -13.65 52.62 6.17
N THR A 27 -14.27 51.67 5.46
CA THR A 27 -13.62 50.60 4.69
C THR A 27 -13.16 49.35 5.45
N LYS A 28 -14.08 48.36 5.53
CA LYS A 28 -13.70 46.95 5.57
C LYS A 28 -12.88 46.63 4.31
N SER A 29 -11.56 46.67 4.43
CA SER A 29 -10.69 45.98 3.48
C SER A 29 -10.35 44.61 4.05
N GLN A 30 -10.66 43.63 3.23
CA GLN A 30 -10.66 42.20 3.47
C GLN A 30 -9.21 41.70 3.51
N GLY A 31 -8.67 41.49 4.72
CA GLY A 31 -7.38 40.84 4.93
C GLY A 31 -7.58 39.35 5.19
N TYR A 32 -7.24 38.51 4.21
CA TYR A 32 -7.27 37.05 4.27
C TYR A 32 -5.98 36.50 4.89
N ASN A 33 -6.10 35.33 5.53
CA ASN A 33 -5.06 34.36 5.91
C ASN A 33 -4.23 34.62 7.19
N HIS A 34 -4.87 34.39 8.33
CA HIS A 34 -4.24 33.64 9.41
C HIS A 34 -4.99 32.31 9.55
N SER A 35 -4.26 31.19 9.62
CA SER A 35 -4.85 29.85 9.73
C SER A 35 -5.73 29.76 10.99
N ASP A 36 -7.05 29.67 10.85
CA ASP A 36 -7.94 29.50 11.99
C ASP A 36 -7.72 28.11 12.62
N PRO A 37 -7.27 28.02 13.89
CA PRO A 37 -7.07 26.75 14.59
C PRO A 37 -8.35 25.89 14.66
N LEU A 38 -9.50 26.55 14.54
CA LEU A 38 -10.83 25.95 14.56
C LEU A 38 -11.05 24.96 13.41
N ASP A 39 -10.57 25.24 12.20
CA ASP A 39 -10.81 24.36 11.04
C ASP A 39 -10.08 23.02 11.15
N MET A 40 -8.86 23.04 11.71
CA MET A 40 -8.10 21.82 11.96
C MET A 40 -8.72 20.98 13.08
N PHE A 41 -9.22 21.63 14.13
CA PHE A 41 -9.94 20.97 15.22
C PHE A 41 -11.22 20.28 14.71
N ILE A 42 -11.99 20.97 13.87
CA ILE A 42 -13.20 20.42 13.23
C ILE A 42 -12.86 19.21 12.34
N GLY A 43 -11.71 19.22 11.65
CA GLY A 43 -11.28 18.09 10.81
C GLY A 43 -10.98 16.81 11.59
N ILE A 44 -10.34 16.94 12.76
CA ILE A 44 -10.07 15.79 13.66
C ILE A 44 -11.37 15.27 14.27
N GLU A 45 -12.26 16.16 14.71
CA GLU A 45 -13.57 15.78 15.25
C GLU A 45 -14.42 15.04 14.20
N LEU A 46 -14.40 15.51 12.95
CA LEU A 46 -15.09 14.86 11.84
C LEU A 46 -14.53 13.45 11.59
N LEU A 47 -13.21 13.27 11.60
CA LEU A 47 -12.59 11.95 11.48
C LEU A 47 -13.03 11.01 12.61
N LEU A 48 -12.98 11.48 13.86
CA LEU A 48 -13.40 10.70 15.03
C LEU A 48 -14.88 10.32 14.97
N ARG A 49 -15.74 11.16 14.37
CA ARG A 49 -17.16 10.82 14.13
C ARG A 49 -17.33 9.63 13.18
N PHE A 50 -16.42 9.45 12.23
CA PHE A 50 -16.42 8.29 11.31
C PHE A 50 -15.65 7.08 11.84
N LYS A 51 -15.07 7.15 13.03
CA LYS A 51 -14.42 6.02 13.71
C LYS A 51 -15.23 4.71 13.70
N PRO A 52 -16.55 4.67 14.01
CA PRO A 52 -17.32 3.42 13.96
C PRO A 52 -17.50 2.83 12.56
N LEU A 53 -17.25 3.61 11.49
CA LEU A 53 -17.26 3.14 10.11
C LEU A 53 -15.88 2.60 9.70
N PHE A 54 -14.81 3.36 9.97
CA PHE A 54 -13.47 3.00 9.51
C PHE A 54 -12.86 1.83 10.29
N LEU A 55 -13.08 1.73 11.61
CA LEU A 55 -12.47 0.66 12.41
C LEU A 55 -12.90 -0.75 11.94
N PRO A 56 -14.19 -1.05 11.69
CA PRO A 56 -14.59 -2.32 11.11
C PRO A 56 -14.00 -2.58 9.72
N LEU A 57 -13.88 -1.55 8.87
CA LEU A 57 -13.31 -1.69 7.53
C LEU A 57 -11.83 -2.04 7.56
N TYR A 58 -11.04 -1.35 8.39
CA TYR A 58 -9.63 -1.70 8.61
C TYR A 58 -9.49 -3.10 9.21
N SER A 59 -10.33 -3.45 10.18
CA SER A 59 -10.34 -4.79 10.76
C SER A 59 -10.64 -5.86 9.71
N LEU A 60 -11.59 -5.60 8.81
CA LEU A 60 -11.89 -6.49 7.70
C LEU A 60 -10.69 -6.65 6.76
N VAL A 61 -10.00 -5.56 6.42
CA VAL A 61 -8.77 -5.59 5.60
C VAL A 61 -7.70 -6.45 6.28
N VAL A 62 -7.43 -6.24 7.56
CA VAL A 62 -6.43 -7.01 8.33
C VAL A 62 -6.79 -8.50 8.37
N VAL A 63 -8.06 -8.84 8.62
CA VAL A 63 -8.51 -10.24 8.66
C VAL A 63 -8.41 -10.89 7.28
N VAL A 64 -8.91 -10.24 6.23
CA VAL A 64 -8.91 -10.79 4.87
C VAL A 64 -7.49 -10.95 4.34
N ALA A 65 -6.66 -9.90 4.46
CA ALA A 65 -5.27 -9.94 4.04
C ALA A 65 -4.46 -10.94 4.89
N GLY A 66 -4.63 -10.93 6.21
CA GLY A 66 -3.95 -11.81 7.15
C GLY A 66 -4.24 -13.28 6.88
N VAL A 67 -5.52 -13.66 6.84
CA VAL A 67 -5.94 -15.04 6.58
C VAL A 67 -5.57 -15.46 5.15
N GLY A 68 -5.85 -14.61 4.16
CA GLY A 68 -5.59 -14.91 2.75
C GLY A 68 -4.10 -15.12 2.46
N ASN A 69 -3.23 -14.21 2.89
CA ASN A 69 -1.80 -14.32 2.64
C ASN A 69 -1.16 -15.45 3.47
N SER A 70 -1.62 -15.68 4.71
CA SER A 70 -1.16 -16.83 5.51
C SER A 70 -1.52 -18.16 4.85
N PHE A 71 -2.75 -18.29 4.34
CA PHE A 71 -3.19 -19.48 3.62
C PHE A 71 -2.42 -19.69 2.32
N LEU A 72 -2.18 -18.62 1.54
CA LEU A 72 -1.38 -18.67 0.32
C LEU A 72 0.05 -19.14 0.62
N LEU A 73 0.68 -18.56 1.65
CA LEU A 73 2.03 -18.93 2.08
C LEU A 73 2.09 -20.40 2.54
N ALA A 74 1.14 -20.83 3.37
CA ALA A 74 1.04 -22.22 3.82
C ALA A 74 0.90 -23.21 2.64
N CYS A 75 0.04 -22.92 1.67
CA CYS A 75 -0.13 -23.76 0.47
C CYS A 75 1.19 -23.96 -0.28
N ILE A 76 1.97 -22.89 -0.45
CA ILE A 76 3.23 -22.94 -1.18
C ILE A 76 4.30 -23.70 -0.40
N LEU A 77 4.37 -23.51 0.93
CA LEU A 77 5.35 -24.19 1.80
C LEU A 77 5.08 -25.70 1.93
N PHE A 78 3.82 -26.13 1.97
CA PHE A 78 3.48 -27.55 2.15
C PHE A 78 3.52 -28.37 0.85
N ASP A 79 3.11 -27.80 -0.29
CA ASP A 79 3.11 -28.54 -1.56
C ASP A 79 4.43 -28.34 -2.31
N LYS A 80 5.35 -29.31 -2.18
CA LYS A 80 6.64 -29.33 -2.90
C LYS A 80 6.49 -29.15 -4.42
N LYS A 81 5.33 -29.49 -5.01
CA LYS A 81 5.07 -29.28 -6.45
C LYS A 81 4.93 -27.81 -6.81
N LEU A 82 4.69 -26.95 -5.82
CA LEU A 82 4.61 -25.49 -5.97
C LEU A 82 5.98 -24.82 -5.77
N HIS A 83 7.05 -25.52 -5.41
CA HIS A 83 8.38 -24.92 -5.24
C HIS A 83 9.03 -24.59 -6.59
N ASN A 84 8.71 -23.41 -7.11
CA ASN A 84 9.32 -22.82 -8.29
C ASN A 84 9.61 -21.33 -8.03
N ALA A 85 10.46 -20.74 -8.86
CA ALA A 85 10.91 -19.35 -8.71
C ALA A 85 9.75 -18.34 -8.59
N THR A 86 8.71 -18.51 -9.40
CA THR A 86 7.54 -17.62 -9.37
C THR A 86 6.79 -17.70 -8.04
N ASN A 87 6.53 -18.92 -7.57
CA ASN A 87 5.82 -19.12 -6.30
C ASN A 87 6.68 -18.69 -5.10
N PHE A 88 8.01 -18.71 -5.24
CA PHE A 88 8.90 -18.10 -4.25
C PHE A 88 8.69 -16.58 -4.18
N PHE A 89 8.63 -15.88 -5.32
CA PHE A 89 8.35 -14.44 -5.33
C PHE A 89 6.91 -14.11 -4.88
N ILE A 90 5.93 -14.97 -5.19
CA ILE A 90 4.57 -14.85 -4.65
C ILE A 90 4.58 -15.01 -3.12
N SER A 91 5.40 -15.91 -2.59
CA SER A 91 5.57 -16.08 -1.13
C SER A 91 6.25 -14.86 -0.50
N ASN A 92 7.25 -14.27 -1.18
CA ASN A 92 7.89 -13.03 -0.74
C ASN A 92 6.89 -11.85 -0.69
N LEU A 93 6.04 -11.74 -1.72
CA LEU A 93 4.95 -10.76 -1.77
C LEU A 93 3.97 -10.97 -0.60
N ALA A 94 3.51 -12.21 -0.38
CA ALA A 94 2.62 -12.55 0.72
C ALA A 94 3.23 -12.25 2.10
N ALA A 95 4.52 -12.49 2.29
CA ALA A 95 5.24 -12.15 3.52
C ALA A 95 5.31 -10.61 3.74
N GLY A 96 5.55 -9.84 2.68
CA GLY A 96 5.52 -8.37 2.74
C GLY A 96 4.12 -7.83 3.08
N ASP A 97 3.08 -8.38 2.45
CA ASP A 97 1.69 -8.02 2.73
C ASP A 97 1.28 -8.38 4.17
N LEU A 98 1.74 -9.52 4.71
CA LEU A 98 1.52 -9.91 6.11
C LEU A 98 2.22 -8.98 7.09
N LEU A 99 3.47 -8.59 6.80
CA LEU A 99 4.18 -7.61 7.61
C LEU A 99 3.41 -6.28 7.64
N MET A 100 3.01 -5.77 6.46
CA MET A 100 2.23 -4.54 6.36
C MET A 100 0.91 -4.62 7.14
N CYS A 101 0.11 -5.68 6.93
CA CYS A 101 -1.25 -5.73 7.46
C CYS A 101 -1.32 -6.10 8.95
N LEU A 102 -0.37 -6.89 9.47
CA LEU A 102 -0.37 -7.30 10.87
C LEU A 102 0.33 -6.29 11.78
N THR A 103 1.27 -5.48 11.26
CA THR A 103 2.01 -4.51 12.07
C THR A 103 1.70 -3.07 11.70
N CYS A 104 1.85 -2.68 10.43
CA CYS A 104 1.77 -1.27 10.05
C CYS A 104 0.33 -0.76 10.13
N VAL A 105 -0.63 -1.50 9.56
CA VAL A 105 -2.04 -1.08 9.53
C VAL A 105 -2.63 -0.84 10.92
N PRO A 106 -2.54 -1.77 11.90
CA PRO A 106 -3.14 -1.55 13.21
C PRO A 106 -2.51 -0.37 13.96
N LEU A 107 -1.18 -0.19 13.84
CA LEU A 107 -0.46 0.91 14.49
C LEU A 107 -0.84 2.26 13.89
N THR A 108 -0.92 2.37 12.56
CA THR A 108 -1.34 3.59 11.85
C THR A 108 -2.80 3.93 12.16
N VAL A 109 -3.68 2.93 12.21
CA VAL A 109 -5.10 3.13 12.57
C VAL A 109 -5.25 3.57 14.02
N SER A 110 -4.48 2.98 14.94
CA SER A 110 -4.48 3.40 16.35
C SER A 110 -4.02 4.85 16.49
N TYR A 111 -2.97 5.25 15.76
CA TYR A 111 -2.52 6.64 15.74
C TYR A 111 -3.58 7.61 15.19
N ALA A 112 -4.24 7.24 14.08
CA ALA A 112 -5.24 8.09 13.44
C ALA A 112 -6.52 8.33 14.28
N PHE A 113 -6.88 7.41 15.18
CA PHE A 113 -8.12 7.47 15.97
C PHE A 113 -7.91 7.64 17.48
N ASP A 114 -6.67 7.86 17.93
CA ASP A 114 -6.35 8.24 19.31
C ASP A 114 -6.18 9.76 19.41
N SER A 115 -6.99 10.39 20.27
CA SER A 115 -6.91 11.83 20.53
C SER A 115 -5.58 12.27 21.15
N ARG A 116 -4.83 11.34 21.78
CA ARG A 116 -3.51 11.61 22.36
C ARG A 116 -2.37 11.44 21.35
N GLY A 117 -2.68 11.01 20.12
CA GLY A 117 -1.71 10.79 19.06
C GLY A 117 -0.90 9.50 19.26
N TRP A 118 0.41 9.58 19.04
CA TRP A 118 1.28 8.42 18.93
C TRP A 118 1.63 7.79 20.29
N ALA A 119 1.10 6.58 20.56
CA ALA A 119 1.25 5.89 21.85
C ALA A 119 2.42 4.88 21.91
N PHE A 120 3.08 4.56 20.79
CA PHE A 120 3.98 3.40 20.68
C PHE A 120 5.46 3.71 20.87
N GLY A 121 5.79 4.94 21.31
CA GLY A 121 7.15 5.38 21.60
C GLY A 121 8.00 5.68 20.36
N ARG A 122 9.22 6.17 20.59
CA ARG A 122 10.11 6.73 19.54
C ARG A 122 10.54 5.69 18.49
N VAL A 123 10.86 4.47 18.90
CA VAL A 123 11.36 3.42 17.98
C VAL A 123 10.31 3.09 16.92
N LEU A 124 9.08 2.82 17.34
CA LEU A 124 8.00 2.47 16.40
C LEU A 124 7.58 3.68 15.55
N CYS A 125 7.74 4.91 16.05
CA CYS A 125 7.48 6.12 15.27
C CYS A 125 8.35 6.20 14.00
N HIS A 126 9.61 5.76 14.06
CA HIS A 126 10.47 5.70 12.86
C HIS A 126 10.30 4.40 12.08
N LEU A 127 10.08 3.28 12.78
CA LEU A 127 10.01 1.95 12.17
C LEU A 127 8.72 1.73 11.36
N VAL A 128 7.57 2.20 11.83
CA VAL A 128 6.29 1.97 11.14
C VAL A 128 6.24 2.66 9.78
N PRO A 129 6.55 3.96 9.64
CA PRO A 129 6.60 4.61 8.32
C PRO A 129 7.66 3.97 7.41
N LEU A 130 8.81 3.56 7.97
CA LEU A 130 9.85 2.86 7.21
C LEU A 130 9.34 1.53 6.63
N LEU A 131 8.75 0.68 7.48
CA LEU A 131 8.24 -0.63 7.06
C LEU A 131 7.04 -0.49 6.13
N GLN A 132 6.16 0.49 6.38
CA GLN A 132 5.03 0.78 5.51
C GLN A 132 5.51 1.13 4.11
N CYS A 133 6.43 2.08 3.97
CA CYS A 133 6.99 2.46 2.67
C CYS A 133 7.83 1.33 2.03
N ALA A 134 8.66 0.65 2.82
CA ALA A 134 9.47 -0.46 2.34
C ALA A 134 8.61 -1.62 1.80
N THR A 135 7.51 -1.98 2.48
CA THR A 135 6.62 -3.05 2.00
C THR A 135 5.95 -2.70 0.68
N VAL A 136 5.65 -1.43 0.39
CA VAL A 136 5.19 -0.98 -0.94
C VAL A 136 6.23 -1.31 -2.02
N PHE A 137 7.50 -0.93 -1.78
CA PHE A 137 8.59 -1.21 -2.72
C PHE A 137 8.86 -2.71 -2.84
N VAL A 138 8.78 -3.47 -1.75
CA VAL A 138 8.89 -4.93 -1.78
C VAL A 138 7.82 -5.52 -2.70
N SER A 139 6.58 -5.03 -2.62
CA SER A 139 5.48 -5.49 -3.48
C SER A 139 5.72 -5.15 -4.95
N VAL A 140 6.12 -3.90 -5.26
CA VAL A 140 6.47 -3.45 -6.61
C VAL A 140 7.60 -4.27 -7.24
N LEU A 141 8.68 -4.48 -6.49
CA LEU A 141 9.84 -5.21 -6.96
C LEU A 141 9.58 -6.71 -7.04
N SER A 142 8.75 -7.28 -6.15
CA SER A 142 8.32 -8.67 -6.23
C SER A 142 7.43 -8.93 -7.44
N LEU A 143 6.47 -8.05 -7.73
CA LEU A 143 5.64 -8.12 -8.95
C LEU A 143 6.51 -8.02 -10.21
N THR A 144 7.51 -7.15 -10.18
CA THR A 144 8.51 -7.03 -11.23
C THR A 144 9.33 -8.30 -11.40
N ALA A 145 9.78 -8.92 -10.31
CA ALA A 145 10.52 -10.18 -10.34
C ALA A 145 9.67 -11.34 -10.89
N ILE A 146 8.38 -11.40 -10.53
CA ILE A 146 7.41 -12.35 -11.09
C ILE A 146 7.27 -12.14 -12.60
N ALA A 147 7.13 -10.89 -13.05
CA ALA A 147 7.02 -10.56 -14.46
C ALA A 147 8.27 -10.96 -15.25
N VAL A 148 9.46 -10.64 -14.75
CA VAL A 148 10.74 -11.01 -15.36
C VAL A 148 10.93 -12.53 -15.40
N ASP A 149 10.63 -13.26 -14.32
CA ASP A 149 10.67 -14.73 -14.33
C ASP A 149 9.75 -15.31 -15.42
N ARG A 150 8.54 -14.75 -15.55
CA ARG A 150 7.59 -15.17 -16.59
C ARG A 150 8.09 -14.87 -17.99
N TYR A 151 8.71 -13.71 -18.19
CA TYR A 151 9.39 -13.38 -19.44
C TYR A 151 10.48 -14.40 -19.76
N VAL A 152 11.41 -14.67 -18.84
CA VAL A 152 12.55 -15.58 -19.07
C VAL A 152 12.07 -16.99 -19.41
N VAL A 153 11.08 -17.51 -18.67
CA VAL A 153 10.50 -18.84 -18.93
C VAL A 153 9.82 -18.93 -20.31
N VAL A 154 9.31 -17.81 -20.83
CA VAL A 154 8.61 -17.77 -22.13
C VAL A 154 9.56 -17.51 -23.29
N ALA A 155 10.46 -16.54 -23.15
CA ALA A 155 11.40 -16.14 -24.19
C ALA A 155 12.54 -17.15 -24.36
N HIS A 156 12.96 -17.82 -23.27
CA HIS A 156 14.12 -18.72 -23.27
C HIS A 156 13.79 -20.10 -22.67
N PRO A 157 13.02 -20.95 -23.38
CA PRO A 157 12.58 -22.24 -22.86
C PRO A 157 13.72 -23.24 -22.58
N VAL A 158 14.89 -23.05 -23.20
CA VAL A 158 16.08 -23.92 -23.05
C VAL A 158 17.01 -23.46 -21.91
N ARG A 159 16.81 -22.26 -21.35
CA ARG A 159 17.66 -21.73 -20.28
C ARG A 159 17.36 -22.43 -18.96
N ARG A 160 18.39 -22.76 -18.19
CA ARG A 160 18.26 -23.37 -16.86
C ARG A 160 17.38 -22.49 -15.97
N ARG A 161 16.40 -23.10 -15.30
CA ARG A 161 15.53 -22.39 -14.35
C ARG A 161 16.38 -21.79 -13.22
N ILE A 162 15.98 -20.62 -12.75
CA ILE A 162 16.62 -19.93 -11.63
C ILE A 162 16.59 -20.86 -10.41
N SER A 163 17.72 -21.02 -9.73
CA SER A 163 17.82 -21.83 -8.54
C SER A 163 17.10 -21.17 -7.37
N VAL A 164 16.63 -21.95 -6.39
CA VAL A 164 16.00 -21.40 -5.18
C VAL A 164 16.94 -20.46 -4.41
N TRP A 165 18.24 -20.76 -4.40
CA TRP A 165 19.27 -19.88 -3.83
C TRP A 165 19.34 -18.52 -4.51
N SER A 166 19.28 -18.52 -5.84
CA SER A 166 19.24 -17.28 -6.63
C SER A 166 17.94 -16.50 -6.38
N CYS A 167 16.80 -17.17 -6.21
CA CYS A 167 15.55 -16.51 -5.79
C CYS A 167 15.68 -15.88 -4.40
N GLY A 168 16.31 -16.57 -3.44
CA GLY A 168 16.60 -16.02 -2.12
C GLY A 168 17.49 -14.78 -2.18
N ALA A 169 18.55 -14.81 -2.99
CA ALA A 169 19.43 -13.65 -3.21
C ALA A 169 18.68 -12.46 -3.84
N VAL A 170 17.81 -12.71 -4.83
CA VAL A 170 16.97 -11.67 -5.42
C VAL A 170 16.01 -11.10 -4.38
N SER A 171 15.33 -11.93 -3.59
CA SER A 171 14.45 -11.45 -2.52
C SER A 171 15.18 -10.63 -1.47
N LEU A 172 16.38 -11.05 -1.04
CA LEU A 172 17.20 -10.26 -0.13
C LEU A 172 17.54 -8.89 -0.74
N GLY A 173 17.94 -8.86 -2.02
CA GLY A 173 18.18 -7.61 -2.75
C GLY A 173 16.93 -6.72 -2.82
N VAL A 174 15.74 -7.32 -3.04
CA VAL A 174 14.46 -6.61 -3.01
C VAL A 174 14.23 -5.94 -1.66
N TRP A 175 14.45 -6.64 -0.55
CA TRP A 175 14.28 -6.07 0.80
C TRP A 175 15.27 -4.94 1.08
N LEU A 176 16.56 -5.15 0.79
CA LEU A 176 17.60 -4.15 1.01
C LEU A 176 17.37 -2.89 0.18
N LEU A 177 17.03 -3.05 -1.11
CA LEU A 177 16.71 -1.93 -1.99
C LEU A 177 15.44 -1.20 -1.51
N SER A 178 14.41 -1.93 -1.10
CA SER A 178 13.17 -1.34 -0.60
C SER A 178 13.38 -0.51 0.67
N LEU A 179 14.19 -1.03 1.61
CA LEU A 179 14.56 -0.29 2.82
C LEU A 179 15.39 0.95 2.50
N ALA A 180 16.32 0.87 1.54
CA ALA A 180 17.11 2.02 1.09
C ALA A 180 16.23 3.11 0.45
N LEU A 181 15.26 2.72 -0.37
CA LEU A 181 14.30 3.65 -1.01
C LEU A 181 13.31 4.26 -0.01
N ALA A 182 12.95 3.52 1.04
CA ALA A 182 12.07 3.98 2.11
C ALA A 182 12.79 4.79 3.20
N ALA A 183 14.12 4.73 3.27
CA ALA A 183 14.90 5.39 4.31
C ALA A 183 14.67 6.90 4.41
N PRO A 184 14.60 7.68 3.30
CA PRO A 184 14.36 9.12 3.38
C PRO A 184 13.11 9.46 4.18
N GLN A 185 11.99 8.78 3.92
CA GLN A 185 10.72 9.01 4.62
C GLN A 185 10.86 8.85 6.15
N SER A 186 11.55 7.79 6.59
CA SER A 186 11.80 7.53 8.01
C SER A 186 12.78 8.51 8.65
N LEU A 187 13.81 8.93 7.91
CA LEU A 187 14.82 9.90 8.37
C LEU A 187 14.23 11.28 8.64
N TYR A 188 13.26 11.70 7.82
CA TYR A 188 12.53 12.96 8.00
C TYR A 188 11.34 12.84 8.95
N THR A 189 10.97 11.64 9.40
CA THR A 189 9.96 11.47 10.47
C THR A 189 10.53 11.96 11.81
N ARG A 190 9.75 12.71 12.60
CA ARG A 190 10.13 13.14 13.96
C ARG A 190 9.10 12.72 14.99
N TYR A 191 9.62 12.28 16.14
CA TYR A 191 8.85 12.06 17.36
C TYR A 191 8.88 13.34 18.21
N MET A 192 7.72 13.98 18.38
CA MET A 192 7.51 15.18 19.18
C MET A 192 6.55 14.87 20.34
N ASP A 193 7.02 15.06 21.56
CA ASP A 193 6.22 14.87 22.78
C ASP A 193 5.85 16.23 23.35
N LEU A 194 4.57 16.60 23.26
CA LEU A 194 4.09 17.91 23.69
C LEU A 194 3.57 17.91 25.14
N ARG A 195 3.58 16.75 25.81
CA ARG A 195 3.13 16.60 27.20
C ARG A 195 3.86 17.54 28.17
N PRO A 196 5.19 17.79 28.05
CA PRO A 196 5.89 18.75 28.90
C PRO A 196 5.38 20.19 28.74
N ASN A 197 4.78 20.53 27.60
CA ASN A 197 4.23 21.86 27.31
C ASN A 197 2.77 22.00 27.75
N GLY A 198 2.23 21.05 28.53
CA GLY A 198 0.84 21.03 28.99
C GLY A 198 -0.17 20.51 27.96
N ILE A 199 0.27 20.08 26.78
CA ILE A 199 -0.59 19.54 25.72
C ILE A 199 -0.47 18.02 25.71
N ASN A 200 -1.54 17.29 26.03
CA ASN A 200 -1.53 15.83 26.07
C ASN A 200 -1.60 15.18 24.67
N LEU A 201 -0.58 15.44 23.84
CA LEU A 201 -0.46 15.00 22.45
C LEU A 201 0.97 14.58 22.13
N VAL A 202 1.13 13.44 21.45
CA VAL A 202 2.40 13.01 20.87
C VAL A 202 2.25 12.93 19.36
N VAL A 203 3.11 13.61 18.62
CA VAL A 203 3.07 13.68 17.16
C VAL A 203 4.19 12.85 16.56
N CYS A 204 3.85 12.03 15.57
CA CYS A 204 4.79 11.24 14.79
C CYS A 204 4.53 11.50 13.30
N GLU A 205 5.20 12.50 12.74
CA GLU A 205 4.95 12.99 11.38
C GLU A 205 6.26 13.31 10.67
N GLU A 206 6.17 13.49 9.34
CA GLU A 206 7.30 13.86 8.49
C GLU A 206 7.56 15.37 8.52
N PHE A 207 8.76 15.76 8.93
CA PHE A 207 9.23 17.15 8.94
C PHE A 207 10.36 17.30 7.93
N TRP A 208 9.97 17.58 6.69
CA TRP A 208 10.90 17.91 5.60
C TRP A 208 11.33 19.37 5.71
N PRO A 209 12.60 19.70 5.39
CA PRO A 209 13.07 21.08 5.41
C PRO A 209 12.28 21.93 4.40
N HIS A 210 11.75 23.07 4.85
CA HIS A 210 11.00 24.02 4.00
C HIS A 210 11.86 24.67 2.92
N THR A 211 13.18 24.70 3.11
CA THR A 211 14.15 25.20 2.14
C THR A 211 14.42 24.12 1.08
N GLY A 212 13.54 24.03 0.08
CA GLY A 212 13.71 23.20 -1.12
C GLY A 212 12.54 22.27 -1.43
N ASN A 213 12.35 21.94 -2.71
CA ASN A 213 11.28 21.05 -3.20
C ASN A 213 11.57 19.56 -2.98
N LEU A 214 12.31 19.20 -1.91
CA LEU A 214 12.82 17.84 -1.70
C LEU A 214 11.70 16.83 -1.41
N ARG A 215 10.72 17.22 -0.58
CA ARG A 215 9.54 16.40 -0.29
C ARG A 215 8.76 16.09 -1.57
N LEU A 216 8.46 17.13 -2.35
CA LEU A 216 7.79 17.00 -3.65
C LEU A 216 8.58 16.09 -4.61
N LEU A 217 9.90 16.27 -4.69
CA LEU A 217 10.76 15.43 -5.51
C LEU A 217 10.70 13.96 -5.08
N TYR A 218 10.71 13.69 -3.77
CA TYR A 218 10.59 12.33 -3.23
C TYR A 218 9.21 11.71 -3.49
N SER A 219 8.13 12.48 -3.32
CA SER A 219 6.76 12.05 -3.64
C SER A 219 6.62 11.71 -5.13
N CYS A 220 7.13 12.57 -6.02
CA CYS A 220 7.19 12.31 -7.47
C CYS A 220 8.02 11.08 -7.81
N PHE A 221 9.20 10.93 -7.20
CA PHE A 221 10.04 9.75 -7.38
C PHE A 221 9.31 8.48 -6.96
N THR A 222 8.68 8.47 -5.79
CA THR A 222 7.95 7.31 -5.26
C THR A 222 6.78 6.95 -6.16
N LEU A 223 6.01 7.93 -6.62
CA LEU A 223 4.94 7.74 -7.61
C LEU A 223 5.51 7.13 -8.91
N ILE A 224 6.52 7.74 -9.51
CA ILE A 224 7.06 7.26 -10.79
C ILE A 224 7.65 5.85 -10.63
N ALA A 225 8.43 5.61 -9.58
CA ALA A 225 9.05 4.32 -9.32
C ALA A 225 8.00 3.22 -9.09
N SER A 226 6.97 3.50 -8.27
CA SER A 226 5.92 2.52 -7.94
C SER A 226 5.00 2.17 -9.12
N TYR A 227 4.89 3.05 -10.14
CA TYR A 227 4.04 2.82 -11.32
C TYR A 227 4.84 2.38 -12.55
N MET A 228 5.91 3.08 -12.89
CA MET A 228 6.65 2.82 -14.13
C MET A 228 7.38 1.48 -14.08
N ILE A 229 7.96 1.10 -12.94
CA ILE A 229 8.72 -0.15 -12.82
C ILE A 229 7.80 -1.37 -13.06
N PRO A 230 6.65 -1.53 -12.36
CA PRO A 230 5.73 -2.64 -12.64
C PRO A 230 5.15 -2.60 -14.05
N LEU A 231 4.73 -1.43 -14.53
CA LEU A 231 4.08 -1.28 -15.84
C LEU A 231 5.02 -1.65 -16.98
N LEU A 232 6.27 -1.18 -16.94
CA LEU A 232 7.28 -1.54 -17.94
C LEU A 232 7.58 -3.04 -17.90
N SER A 233 7.74 -3.60 -16.71
CA SER A 233 8.03 -5.03 -16.55
C SER A 233 6.91 -5.93 -17.10
N VAL A 234 5.64 -5.59 -16.80
CA VAL A 234 4.48 -6.29 -17.36
C VAL A 234 4.37 -6.09 -18.86
N SER A 235 4.61 -4.88 -19.36
CA SER A 235 4.52 -4.56 -20.79
C SER A 235 5.55 -5.34 -21.61
N ILE A 236 6.82 -5.35 -21.16
CA ILE A 236 7.89 -6.12 -21.81
C ILE A 236 7.55 -7.61 -21.80
N SER A 237 7.10 -8.12 -20.65
CA SER A 237 6.69 -9.51 -20.51
C SER A 237 5.53 -9.86 -21.45
N TYR A 238 4.54 -8.98 -21.59
CA TYR A 238 3.39 -9.17 -22.48
C TYR A 238 3.80 -9.22 -23.95
N CYS A 239 4.58 -8.24 -24.38
CA CYS A 239 5.06 -8.13 -25.75
C CYS A 239 5.85 -9.38 -26.13
N ALA A 240 6.77 -9.81 -25.27
CA ALA A 240 7.57 -11.00 -25.50
C ALA A 240 6.74 -12.29 -25.58
N ILE A 241 5.74 -12.45 -24.72
CA ILE A 241 4.83 -13.60 -24.76
C ILE A 241 4.03 -13.60 -26.06
N THR A 242 3.50 -12.45 -26.46
CA THR A 242 2.69 -12.32 -27.68
C THR A 242 3.53 -12.63 -28.92
N VAL A 243 4.78 -12.14 -28.97
CA VAL A 243 5.71 -12.45 -30.06
C VAL A 243 6.10 -13.93 -30.06
N SER A 244 6.39 -14.51 -28.90
CA SER A 244 6.73 -15.93 -28.77
C SER A 244 5.58 -16.84 -29.22
N LEU A 245 4.34 -16.54 -28.80
CA LEU A 245 3.16 -17.29 -29.23
C LEU A 245 2.91 -17.18 -30.74
N LYS A 246 3.19 -16.02 -31.35
CA LYS A 246 3.10 -15.84 -32.81
C LYS A 246 4.19 -16.63 -33.56
N ARG A 247 5.43 -16.64 -33.05
CA ARG A 247 6.56 -17.36 -33.67
C ARG A 247 6.46 -18.89 -33.57
N TYR A 248 5.90 -19.41 -32.47
CA TYR A 248 5.71 -20.85 -32.26
C TYR A 248 4.38 -21.39 -32.80
N SER A 249 3.56 -20.54 -33.45
CA SER A 249 2.37 -20.99 -34.17
C SER A 249 2.83 -21.63 -35.49
N VAL A 250 3.30 -22.87 -35.42
CA VAL A 250 3.60 -23.69 -36.59
C VAL A 250 2.29 -23.84 -37.40
N PRO A 251 2.30 -23.70 -38.74
CA PRO A 251 1.11 -23.94 -39.56
C PRO A 251 0.65 -25.40 -39.37
N GLY A 252 -0.51 -25.61 -38.75
CA GLY A 252 -1.08 -26.93 -38.45
C GLY A 252 -2.01 -26.89 -37.24
N GLU A 253 -2.91 -27.88 -37.12
CA GLU A 253 -3.81 -28.02 -35.97
C GLU A 253 -2.98 -28.16 -34.67
N PRO A 254 -3.07 -27.22 -33.72
CA PRO A 254 -2.31 -27.32 -32.50
C PRO A 254 -2.76 -28.54 -31.70
N SER A 255 -1.83 -29.39 -31.27
CA SER A 255 -2.14 -30.49 -30.37
C SER A 255 -2.89 -29.99 -29.13
N ASN A 256 -3.86 -30.78 -28.66
CA ASN A 256 -4.63 -30.51 -27.43
C ASN A 256 -3.73 -30.15 -26.22
N SER A 257 -2.52 -30.71 -26.14
CA SER A 257 -1.55 -30.38 -25.08
C SER A 257 -0.95 -28.98 -25.24
N GLN A 258 -0.67 -28.56 -26.48
CA GLN A 258 -0.09 -27.27 -26.85
C GLN A 258 -1.10 -26.13 -26.67
N GLN A 259 -2.37 -26.38 -27.00
CA GLN A 259 -3.48 -25.46 -26.78
C GLN A 259 -3.79 -25.27 -25.29
N ARG A 260 -3.78 -26.35 -24.49
CA ARG A 260 -3.91 -26.26 -23.01
C ARG A 260 -2.73 -25.54 -22.37
N TRP A 261 -1.52 -25.71 -22.90
CA TRP A 261 -0.31 -25.05 -22.40
C TRP A 261 -0.31 -23.54 -22.67
N SER A 262 -0.72 -23.12 -23.88
CA SER A 262 -0.86 -21.70 -24.22
C SER A 262 -1.96 -21.00 -23.40
N GLN A 263 -3.09 -21.68 -23.17
CA GLN A 263 -4.16 -21.18 -22.31
C GLN A 263 -3.71 -20.99 -20.85
N ARG A 264 -2.96 -21.95 -20.29
CA ARG A 264 -2.40 -21.82 -18.93
C ARG A 264 -1.44 -20.63 -18.83
N ARG A 265 -0.55 -20.45 -19.82
CA ARG A 265 0.35 -19.28 -19.88
C ARG A 265 -0.41 -17.95 -19.93
N ARG A 266 -1.43 -17.85 -20.80
CA ARG A 266 -2.29 -16.66 -20.90
C ARG A 266 -3.01 -16.37 -19.59
N LYS A 267 -3.53 -17.40 -18.92
CA LYS A 267 -4.18 -17.25 -17.61
C LYS A 267 -3.20 -16.74 -16.54
N THR A 268 -2.01 -17.33 -16.42
CA THR A 268 -0.98 -16.87 -15.48
C THR A 268 -0.59 -15.42 -15.73
N PHE A 269 -0.45 -15.02 -17.00
CA PHE A 269 -0.13 -13.65 -17.36
C PHE A 269 -1.29 -12.68 -17.08
N SER A 270 -2.52 -13.07 -17.40
CA SER A 270 -3.71 -12.27 -17.08
C SER A 270 -3.83 -12.03 -15.57
N LEU A 271 -3.45 -13.00 -14.74
CA LEU A 271 -3.40 -12.84 -13.29
C LEU A 271 -2.27 -11.91 -12.83
N LEU A 272 -1.10 -11.95 -13.48
CA LEU A 272 -0.02 -10.98 -13.24
C LEU A 272 -0.47 -9.54 -13.55
N VAL A 273 -1.09 -9.33 -14.71
CA VAL A 273 -1.65 -8.02 -15.09
C VAL A 273 -2.70 -7.58 -14.07
N ALA A 274 -3.61 -8.48 -13.70
CA ALA A 274 -4.62 -8.19 -12.70
C ALA A 274 -4.01 -7.78 -11.35
N SER A 275 -2.93 -8.46 -10.89
CA SER A 275 -2.24 -8.08 -9.64
C SER A 275 -1.59 -6.70 -9.74
N VAL A 276 -0.93 -6.37 -10.86
CA VAL A 276 -0.27 -5.08 -11.04
C VAL A 276 -1.29 -3.94 -11.17
N LEU A 277 -2.38 -4.16 -11.90
CA LEU A 277 -3.47 -3.18 -12.01
C LEU A 277 -4.18 -2.99 -10.67
N ALA A 278 -4.49 -4.06 -9.94
CA ALA A 278 -5.10 -3.96 -8.62
C ALA A 278 -4.21 -3.15 -7.66
N PHE A 279 -2.91 -3.44 -7.63
CA PHE A 279 -1.96 -2.66 -6.85
C PHE A 279 -1.95 -1.18 -7.29
N ALA A 280 -1.76 -0.90 -8.58
CA ALA A 280 -1.69 0.48 -9.10
C ALA A 280 -2.97 1.29 -8.81
N LEU A 281 -4.15 0.69 -8.98
CA LEU A 281 -5.43 1.36 -8.74
C LEU A 281 -5.70 1.61 -7.26
N CYS A 282 -5.26 0.71 -6.37
CA CYS A 282 -5.46 0.87 -4.93
C CYS A 282 -4.55 1.95 -4.33
N TRP A 283 -3.32 2.06 -4.82
CA TRP A 283 -2.35 3.02 -4.32
C TRP A 283 -2.50 4.42 -4.92
N LEU A 284 -3.16 4.55 -6.07
CA LEU A 284 -3.27 5.82 -6.81
C LEU A 284 -3.94 6.93 -6.01
N PRO A 285 -5.08 6.70 -5.33
CA PRO A 285 -5.76 7.75 -4.58
C PRO A 285 -4.89 8.33 -3.47
N LEU A 286 -4.10 7.48 -2.80
CA LEU A 286 -3.21 7.93 -1.73
C LEU A 286 -2.05 8.74 -2.29
N GLN A 287 -1.40 8.28 -3.36
CA GLN A 287 -0.26 8.98 -3.93
C GLN A 287 -0.66 10.31 -4.59
N VAL A 288 -1.82 10.35 -5.25
CA VAL A 288 -2.37 11.60 -5.80
C VAL A 288 -2.70 12.58 -4.67
N LEU A 289 -3.31 12.10 -3.59
CA LEU A 289 -3.61 12.96 -2.43
C LEU A 289 -2.33 13.54 -1.81
N THR A 290 -1.31 12.72 -1.56
CA THR A 290 -0.02 13.17 -1.05
C THR A 290 0.62 14.21 -1.97
N LEU A 291 0.59 13.98 -3.29
CA LEU A 291 1.12 14.93 -4.26
C LEU A 291 0.33 16.25 -4.27
N MET A 292 -0.99 16.21 -4.18
CA MET A 292 -1.81 17.42 -4.09
C MET A 292 -1.51 18.22 -2.81
N LEU A 293 -1.32 17.53 -1.68
CA LEU A 293 -0.93 18.15 -0.42
C LEU A 293 0.47 18.79 -0.47
N ASP A 294 1.38 18.22 -1.25
CA ASP A 294 2.72 18.77 -1.43
C ASP A 294 2.74 19.97 -2.40
N LEU A 295 1.81 20.04 -3.35
CA LEU A 295 1.68 21.13 -4.34
C LEU A 295 0.86 22.33 -3.83
N ASP A 296 -0.11 22.10 -2.95
CA ASP A 296 -0.98 23.12 -2.35
C ASP A 296 -0.87 23.09 -0.81
N PRO A 297 0.25 23.57 -0.25
CA PRO A 297 0.47 23.57 1.21
C PRO A 297 -0.51 24.47 1.96
N ASP A 298 -1.17 25.41 1.27
CA ASP A 298 -2.13 26.33 1.86
C ASP A 298 -3.56 25.77 1.88
N PHE A 299 -3.78 24.56 1.34
CA PHE A 299 -5.09 23.88 1.30
C PHE A 299 -6.20 24.72 0.63
N HIS A 300 -5.87 25.46 -0.42
CA HIS A 300 -6.85 26.26 -1.17
C HIS A 300 -7.85 25.38 -1.94
N ILE A 301 -7.45 24.17 -2.35
CA ILE A 301 -8.26 23.28 -3.19
C ILE A 301 -9.10 22.30 -2.34
N ILE A 302 -8.56 21.77 -1.25
CA ILE A 302 -9.22 20.80 -0.37
C ILE A 302 -9.34 21.43 1.01
N GLY A 303 -10.56 21.74 1.43
CA GLY A 303 -10.80 22.33 2.74
C GLY A 303 -10.17 21.50 3.87
N LYS A 304 -9.42 22.17 4.76
CA LYS A 304 -8.69 21.58 5.91
C LYS A 304 -9.56 20.65 6.77
N ARG A 305 -10.88 20.88 6.80
CA ARG A 305 -11.88 20.04 7.47
C ARG A 305 -11.96 18.60 6.95
N TYR A 306 -11.76 18.36 5.65
CA TYR A 306 -12.00 17.04 5.04
C TYR A 306 -10.72 16.23 4.83
N ILE A 307 -9.55 16.84 5.02
CA ILE A 307 -8.28 16.21 4.63
C ILE A 307 -7.98 14.93 5.40
N ASN A 308 -8.20 14.94 6.72
CA ASN A 308 -7.95 13.77 7.58
C ASN A 308 -8.85 12.59 7.19
N VAL A 309 -10.12 12.88 6.86
CA VAL A 309 -11.07 11.85 6.38
C VAL A 309 -10.63 11.31 5.02
N LEU A 310 -10.25 12.20 4.09
CA LEU A 310 -9.80 11.81 2.76
C LEU A 310 -8.50 10.98 2.81
N GLN A 311 -7.56 11.36 3.68
CA GLN A 311 -6.32 10.61 3.91
C GLN A 311 -6.60 9.21 4.45
N VAL A 312 -7.48 9.08 5.45
CA VAL A 312 -7.87 7.77 6.00
C VAL A 312 -8.65 6.92 4.98
N CYS A 313 -9.49 7.53 4.15
CA CYS A 313 -10.16 6.87 3.03
C CYS A 313 -9.15 6.33 2.00
N CYS A 314 -8.26 7.19 1.51
CA CYS A 314 -7.25 6.81 0.52
C CYS A 314 -6.27 5.77 1.08
N HIS A 315 -5.88 5.91 2.35
CA HIS A 315 -5.06 4.92 3.04
C HIS A 315 -5.78 3.57 3.14
N LEU A 316 -7.07 3.54 3.46
CA LEU A 316 -7.85 2.30 3.51
C LEU A 316 -7.88 1.60 2.14
N VAL A 317 -8.08 2.36 1.07
CA VAL A 317 -8.07 1.83 -0.31
C VAL A 317 -6.68 1.27 -0.64
N ALA A 318 -5.60 1.96 -0.30
CA ALA A 318 -4.23 1.48 -0.50
C ALA A 318 -3.99 0.17 0.26
N MET A 319 -4.35 0.09 1.54
CA MET A 319 -4.17 -1.13 2.35
C MET A 319 -4.99 -2.32 1.83
N SER A 320 -6.13 -2.07 1.18
CA SER A 320 -6.93 -3.13 0.55
C SER A 320 -6.18 -3.89 -0.55
N SER A 321 -5.08 -3.33 -1.09
CA SER A 321 -4.28 -4.00 -2.13
C SER A 321 -3.80 -5.39 -1.70
N ALA A 322 -3.45 -5.53 -0.41
CA ALA A 322 -2.97 -6.78 0.19
C ALA A 322 -4.05 -7.90 0.19
N CYS A 323 -5.34 -7.52 0.15
CA CYS A 323 -6.44 -8.47 0.12
C CYS A 323 -6.55 -9.19 -1.22
N TYR A 324 -6.24 -8.52 -2.35
CA TYR A 324 -6.49 -9.09 -3.68
C TYR A 324 -5.48 -10.18 -4.07
N ASN A 325 -4.23 -10.06 -3.62
CA ASN A 325 -3.12 -10.95 -3.98
C ASN A 325 -3.45 -12.44 -3.72
N PRO A 326 -3.93 -12.84 -2.52
CA PRO A 326 -4.38 -14.20 -2.26
C PRO A 326 -5.43 -14.72 -3.25
N PHE A 327 -6.47 -13.93 -3.55
CA PHE A 327 -7.54 -14.39 -4.45
C PHE A 327 -7.05 -14.55 -5.89
N ILE A 328 -6.21 -13.62 -6.36
CA ILE A 328 -5.60 -13.65 -7.69
C ILE A 328 -4.75 -14.92 -7.84
N TYR A 329 -3.81 -15.17 -6.93
CA TYR A 329 -2.90 -16.31 -7.03
C TYR A 329 -3.54 -17.64 -6.62
N ALA A 330 -4.51 -17.66 -5.71
CA ALA A 330 -5.32 -18.85 -5.40
C ALA A 330 -6.08 -19.35 -6.63
N SER A 331 -6.55 -18.44 -7.49
CA SER A 331 -7.25 -18.80 -8.73
C SER A 331 -6.36 -19.49 -9.78
N LEU A 332 -5.03 -19.38 -9.62
CA LEU A 332 -4.01 -20.07 -10.44
C LEU A 332 -3.96 -21.57 -10.14
N HIS A 333 -4.17 -21.95 -8.87
CA HIS A 333 -4.04 -23.33 -8.41
C HIS A 333 -5.39 -24.04 -8.42
N SER A 334 -5.57 -24.99 -9.34
CA SER A 334 -6.81 -25.78 -9.47
C SER A 334 -7.21 -26.52 -8.19
N LYS A 335 -6.23 -26.95 -7.39
CA LYS A 335 -6.45 -27.58 -6.07
C LYS A 335 -6.97 -26.59 -5.03
N VAL A 336 -6.44 -25.36 -5.03
CA VAL A 336 -6.88 -24.29 -4.12
C VAL A 336 -8.30 -23.85 -4.46
N ARG A 337 -8.65 -23.75 -5.75
CA ARG A 337 -10.03 -23.52 -6.20
C ARG A 337 -11.01 -24.58 -5.68
N MET A 338 -10.55 -25.83 -5.51
CA MET A 338 -11.39 -26.93 -5.02
C MET A 338 -11.63 -26.83 -3.52
N HIS A 339 -10.58 -26.53 -2.74
CA HIS A 339 -10.72 -26.27 -1.30
C HIS A 339 -11.53 -25.00 -1.03
N LEU A 340 -11.27 -23.87 -1.71
CA LEU A 340 -12.07 -22.65 -1.58
C LEU A 340 -13.54 -22.86 -1.97
N LYS A 341 -13.83 -23.65 -3.02
CA LYS A 341 -15.22 -24.03 -3.35
C LYS A 341 -15.86 -24.94 -2.30
N GLY A 342 -15.09 -25.80 -1.64
CA GLY A 342 -15.56 -26.62 -0.53
C GLY A 342 -15.99 -25.77 0.67
N TYR A 343 -15.22 -24.73 1.01
CA TYR A 343 -15.54 -23.80 2.10
C TYR A 343 -16.62 -22.77 1.75
N LEU A 344 -16.64 -22.23 0.53
CA LEU A 344 -17.58 -21.19 0.09
C LEU A 344 -18.92 -21.74 -0.46
N CYS A 345 -18.99 -23.02 -0.84
CA CYS A 345 -20.21 -23.65 -1.31
C CYS A 345 -20.35 -25.08 -0.74
N PRO A 346 -20.75 -25.24 0.54
CA PRO A 346 -20.97 -26.54 1.17
C PRO A 346 -22.02 -27.39 0.43
N CYS A 347 -22.98 -26.73 -0.22
CA CYS A 347 -24.15 -27.37 -0.82
C CYS A 347 -23.82 -28.30 -2.01
N ARG A 348 -22.71 -28.07 -2.72
CA ARG A 348 -22.35 -28.86 -3.91
C ARG A 348 -21.55 -30.13 -3.59
N HIS A 349 -20.86 -30.15 -2.45
CA HIS A 349 -20.16 -31.36 -1.95
C HIS A 349 -21.19 -32.39 -1.47
N ARG A 350 -22.25 -31.95 -0.79
CA ARG A 350 -23.32 -32.81 -0.30
C ARG A 350 -24.13 -33.48 -1.42
N GLN A 351 -24.35 -32.78 -2.54
CA GLN A 351 -25.04 -33.37 -3.70
C GLN A 351 -24.22 -34.45 -4.42
N ARG A 352 -22.89 -34.33 -4.49
CA ARG A 352 -22.03 -35.37 -5.08
C ARG A 352 -21.98 -36.64 -4.24
N GLU A 353 -21.83 -36.51 -2.92
CA GLU A 353 -21.85 -37.67 -2.01
C GLU A 353 -23.20 -38.39 -2.00
N MET A 354 -24.30 -37.65 -2.16
CA MET A 354 -25.64 -38.24 -2.19
C MET A 354 -25.90 -39.02 -3.49
N VAL A 355 -25.40 -38.53 -4.64
CA VAL A 355 -25.50 -39.23 -5.94
C VAL A 355 -24.62 -40.48 -5.97
N GLU A 356 -23.42 -40.45 -5.39
CA GLU A 356 -22.53 -41.62 -5.30
C GLU A 356 -23.06 -42.71 -4.33
N ARG A 357 -23.78 -42.33 -3.27
CA ARG A 357 -24.47 -43.28 -2.37
C ARG A 357 -25.72 -43.92 -2.99
N VAL A 358 -26.40 -43.23 -3.92
CA VAL A 358 -27.56 -43.78 -4.63
C VAL A 358 -27.10 -44.74 -5.73
N SER A 359 -26.02 -44.43 -6.45
CA SER A 359 -25.45 -45.30 -7.49
C SER A 359 -24.76 -46.57 -6.97
N SER A 360 -24.44 -46.64 -5.67
CA SER A 360 -23.82 -47.82 -5.04
C SER A 360 -24.84 -48.75 -4.36
N ARG A 361 -26.12 -48.40 -4.40
CA ARG A 361 -27.25 -49.20 -3.88
C ARG A 361 -28.19 -49.71 -4.97
N SER A 362 -27.97 -49.31 -6.22
CA SER A 362 -28.55 -49.88 -7.45
C SER A 362 -27.53 -50.79 -8.11
#